data_AF-A0A1F8Q4F4-F1
#
_entry.id   AF-A0A1F8Q4F4-F1
#
_cell.length_a   1.000
_cell.length_b   1.000
_cell.length_c   1.000
_cell.angle_alpha   90.00
_cell.angle_beta   90.00
_cell.angle_gamma   90.00
#
_symmetry.space_group_name_H-M   'P 1'
#
loop_
_entity.id
_entity.type
_entity.pdbx_description
1 polymer ?
#
loop_
_entity_poly.entity_id
_entity_poly.type
_entity_poly.pdbx_seq_one_letter_code
_entity_poly.pdbx_strand_id
1 'polypeptide(L)'
;MQNRRSTRLILFWGFVVLALVGLFAWAAYLRLVRAYSWADWTGIGGYTAPGGFYIRSKTLWDWVELLLAPLVIVLSAVLFYRAQRNLWLVNSAKQNALAQELARRERHKDRDIASEQRRVEKESASALRQDMLIREYISKIEDLLLHEGLREAKEDSDARVRAVAQARTVATLRLLDAGRCSVLLHFLRGSGLSDSLLVGAAMQDLNLKSADISQLNLTRVDLSRCDLSEASLNEVKLSEARLQDATLSRARLTLVNLKGADLKHADLSKIRLSQVTLAGANLTGVDLSQANLRGENLNEVRLRNADLRMAVLSEAHLQAADLREADLSGAELNQADLSAANLSAAVLSEARLIQADLSMANLTQAVLSRAILTDARLCQADLTGASLNGAVLTGADFTGAILAGADLKDADLTGARFSQDQAQQAASIEGAALPEGFPAGDQIE
;
A
#
# COMPACT_ATOMS: atom_id res chain seq x y z
N MET A 1 -12.25 -0.96 47.96
CA MET A 1 -12.68 -0.90 49.39
C MET A 1 -13.60 0.29 49.73
N GLN A 2 -13.68 1.36 48.93
CA GLN A 2 -14.56 2.52 49.22
C GLN A 2 -16.07 2.23 49.17
N ASN A 3 -16.53 1.30 48.31
CA ASN A 3 -17.97 1.08 48.11
C ASN A 3 -18.68 0.41 49.30
N ARG A 4 -17.94 -0.27 50.20
CA ARG A 4 -18.53 -0.89 51.41
C ARG A 4 -18.88 0.14 52.48
N ARG A 5 -18.19 1.29 52.55
CA ARG A 5 -18.46 2.35 53.54
C ARG A 5 -19.70 3.18 53.17
N SER A 6 -19.87 3.52 51.90
CA SER A 6 -21.05 4.26 51.42
C SER A 6 -22.33 3.45 51.59
N THR A 7 -22.30 2.15 51.25
CA THR A 7 -23.47 1.27 51.39
C THR A 7 -23.90 1.15 52.86
N ARG A 8 -22.95 1.03 53.80
CA ARG A 8 -23.25 1.00 55.24
C ARG A 8 -23.85 2.33 55.75
N LEU A 9 -23.38 3.47 55.23
CA LEU A 9 -23.93 4.78 55.58
C LEU A 9 -25.38 4.95 55.08
N ILE A 10 -25.64 4.59 53.82
CA ILE A 10 -26.99 4.68 53.24
C ILE A 10 -27.97 3.78 54.00
N LEU A 11 -27.51 2.57 54.39
CA LEU A 11 -28.32 1.66 55.19
C LEU A 11 -28.56 2.16 56.62
N PHE A 12 -27.56 2.78 57.25
CA PHE A 12 -27.70 3.39 58.56
C PHE A 12 -28.71 4.55 58.52
N TRP A 13 -28.59 5.45 57.55
CA TRP A 13 -29.54 6.54 57.39
C TRP A 13 -30.93 6.08 56.97
N GLY A 14 -31.05 5.03 56.15
CA GLY A 14 -32.33 4.40 55.82
C GLY A 14 -33.03 3.82 57.05
N PHE A 15 -32.27 3.17 57.94
CA PHE A 15 -32.77 2.71 59.24
C PHE A 15 -33.18 3.87 60.13
N VAL A 16 -32.37 4.93 60.23
CA VAL A 16 -32.68 6.13 61.00
C VAL A 16 -33.94 6.81 60.48
N VAL A 17 -34.12 6.94 59.16
CA VAL A 17 -35.32 7.54 58.58
C VAL A 17 -36.55 6.66 58.82
N LEU A 18 -36.47 5.34 58.64
CA LEU A 18 -37.59 4.44 58.95
C LEU A 18 -37.92 4.43 60.44
N ALA A 19 -36.91 4.47 61.31
CA ALA A 19 -37.11 4.56 62.75
C ALA A 19 -37.70 5.92 63.16
N LEU A 20 -37.28 7.01 62.52
CA LEU A 20 -37.84 8.35 62.73
C LEU A 20 -39.28 8.44 62.21
N VAL A 21 -39.59 7.90 61.04
CA VAL A 21 -40.96 7.83 60.51
C VAL A 21 -41.82 6.95 61.39
N GLY A 22 -41.29 5.82 61.88
CA GLY A 22 -41.94 4.96 62.86
C GLY A 22 -42.21 5.69 64.17
N LEU A 23 -41.21 6.40 64.72
CA LEU A 23 -41.34 7.24 65.92
C LEU A 23 -42.31 8.39 65.72
N PHE A 24 -42.34 9.01 64.54
CA PHE A 24 -43.25 10.12 64.22
C PHE A 24 -44.68 9.62 64.06
N ALA A 25 -44.87 8.48 63.38
CA ALA A 25 -46.16 7.80 63.28
C ALA A 25 -46.64 7.34 64.67
N TRP A 26 -45.74 6.82 65.50
CA TRP A 26 -46.03 6.43 66.88
C TRP A 26 -46.35 7.64 67.76
N ALA A 27 -45.63 8.75 67.63
CA ALA A 27 -45.89 9.99 68.36
C ALA A 27 -47.20 10.65 67.90
N ALA A 28 -47.49 10.61 66.59
CA ALA A 28 -48.76 11.06 66.02
C ALA A 28 -49.91 10.17 66.51
N TYR A 29 -49.71 8.85 66.54
CA TYR A 29 -50.66 7.87 67.10
C TYR A 29 -50.90 8.11 68.59
N LEU A 30 -49.86 8.25 69.41
CA LEU A 30 -49.97 8.59 70.83
C LEU A 30 -50.70 9.92 71.06
N ARG A 31 -50.47 10.92 70.20
CA ARG A 31 -51.21 12.19 70.23
C ARG A 31 -52.68 11.99 69.86
N LEU A 32 -52.98 11.19 68.84
CA LEU A 32 -54.36 10.91 68.40
C LEU A 32 -55.13 10.09 69.46
N VAL A 33 -54.47 9.11 70.08
CA VAL A 33 -55.01 8.30 71.17
C VAL A 33 -55.24 9.14 72.43
N ARG A 34 -54.29 10.02 72.80
CA ARG A 34 -54.51 10.98 73.90
C ARG A 34 -55.60 12.00 73.61
N ALA A 35 -55.77 12.39 72.33
CA ALA A 35 -56.82 13.33 71.91
C ALA A 35 -58.22 12.69 71.93
N TYR A 36 -58.32 11.36 71.84
CA TYR A 36 -59.60 10.63 71.78
C TYR A 36 -59.78 9.56 72.87
N SER A 37 -59.10 9.68 74.02
CA SER A 37 -59.33 8.79 75.17
C SER A 37 -60.56 9.21 75.97
N TRP A 38 -61.75 8.81 75.49
CA TRP A 38 -63.04 8.89 76.20
C TRP A 38 -63.54 7.47 76.49
N ALA A 39 -62.76 6.69 77.25
CA ALA A 39 -63.21 5.48 77.93
C ALA A 39 -62.09 4.99 78.87
N ASP A 40 -62.09 5.44 80.11
CA ASP A 40 -61.26 4.84 81.16
C ASP A 40 -61.85 3.46 81.50
N TRP A 41 -61.19 2.39 81.06
CA TRP A 41 -61.52 1.02 81.44
C TRP A 41 -60.47 0.51 82.42
N THR A 42 -60.89 0.05 83.60
CA THR A 42 -60.03 -0.46 84.67
C THR A 42 -59.96 -1.98 84.69
N GLY A 43 -59.13 -2.58 83.83
CA GLY A 43 -58.81 -4.01 83.89
C GLY A 43 -57.31 -4.23 83.64
N ILE A 44 -56.52 -4.80 84.54
CA ILE A 44 -56.78 -5.47 85.80
C ILE A 44 -55.78 -4.95 86.80
N GLY A 45 -56.33 -4.47 87.91
CA GLY A 45 -55.77 -4.70 89.23
C GLY A 45 -54.36 -4.19 89.38
N GLY A 46 -54.23 -2.87 89.30
CA GLY A 46 -53.17 -2.17 90.01
C GLY A 46 -53.36 -2.39 91.50
N TYR A 47 -52.92 -3.54 92.01
CA TYR A 47 -52.79 -3.74 93.44
C TYR A 47 -51.63 -2.89 93.94
N THR A 48 -51.92 -1.97 94.86
CA THR A 48 -50.99 -0.99 95.44
C THR A 48 -50.48 -1.48 96.80
N ALA A 49 -49.18 -1.36 97.05
CA ALA A 49 -48.62 -1.39 98.40
C ALA A 49 -48.49 0.07 98.93
N PRO A 50 -48.65 0.36 100.24
CA PRO A 50 -48.50 1.72 100.77
C PRO A 50 -47.00 2.10 100.84
N GLY A 51 -46.53 3.28 100.45
CA GLY A 51 -47.24 4.48 100.02
C GLY A 51 -46.86 4.94 98.61
N GLY A 52 -47.90 5.21 97.81
CA GLY A 52 -47.80 5.89 96.51
C GLY A 52 -47.01 5.09 95.46
N PHE A 53 -47.56 4.62 94.37
CA PHE A 53 -48.44 5.35 93.48
C PHE A 53 -49.19 4.34 92.62
N TYR A 54 -50.50 4.59 92.54
CA TYR A 54 -51.49 4.06 91.62
C TYR A 54 -50.94 3.53 90.30
N ILE A 55 -51.13 2.25 90.01
CA ILE A 55 -51.01 1.76 88.64
C ILE A 55 -52.31 2.10 87.92
N ARG A 56 -52.18 3.07 87.03
CA ARG A 56 -53.17 3.51 86.04
C ARG A 56 -53.72 2.30 85.28
N SER A 57 -55.02 2.23 85.14
CA SER A 57 -55.64 1.20 84.33
C SER A 57 -55.37 1.34 82.84
N LYS A 58 -55.29 0.21 82.15
CA LYS A 58 -55.03 0.11 80.72
C LYS A 58 -56.33 0.11 79.90
N THR A 59 -56.33 0.81 78.78
CA THR A 59 -57.48 0.96 77.88
C THR A 59 -57.49 -0.11 76.80
N LEU A 60 -58.63 -0.30 76.11
CA LEU A 60 -58.78 -1.27 75.01
C LEU A 60 -57.78 -1.01 73.86
N TRP A 61 -57.34 0.24 73.72
CA TRP A 61 -56.28 0.65 72.80
C TRP A 61 -54.89 0.11 73.16
N ASP A 62 -54.59 -0.10 74.45
CA ASP A 62 -53.31 -0.71 74.87
C ASP A 62 -53.18 -2.15 74.34
N TRP A 63 -54.31 -2.86 74.14
CA TRP A 63 -54.33 -4.22 73.60
C TRP A 63 -54.23 -4.26 72.08
N VAL A 64 -54.88 -3.33 71.39
CA VAL A 64 -54.74 -3.17 69.93
C VAL A 64 -53.30 -2.80 69.57
N GLU A 65 -52.68 -1.92 70.37
CA GLU A 65 -51.27 -1.57 70.25
C GLU A 65 -50.35 -2.79 70.52
N LEU A 66 -50.69 -3.62 71.52
CA LEU A 66 -49.97 -4.86 71.81
C LEU A 66 -49.97 -5.87 70.65
N LEU A 67 -51.03 -5.91 69.83
CA LEU A 67 -51.16 -6.83 68.70
C LEU A 67 -50.60 -6.28 67.38
N LEU A 68 -50.81 -5.00 67.08
CA LEU A 68 -50.34 -4.38 65.84
C LEU A 68 -48.84 -4.13 65.85
N ALA A 69 -48.26 -3.74 67.00
CA ALA A 69 -46.84 -3.47 67.11
C ALA A 69 -45.95 -4.66 66.67
N PRO A 70 -46.15 -5.91 67.16
CA PRO A 70 -45.35 -7.04 66.71
C PRO A 70 -45.55 -7.36 65.22
N LEU A 71 -46.76 -7.21 64.68
CA LEU A 71 -47.03 -7.48 63.26
C LEU A 71 -46.28 -6.50 62.35
N VAL A 72 -46.29 -5.21 62.69
CA VAL A 72 -45.57 -4.16 61.94
C VAL A 72 -44.06 -4.37 62.03
N ILE A 73 -43.54 -4.77 63.20
CA ILE A 73 -42.11 -5.10 63.39
C ILE A 73 -41.72 -6.30 62.52
N VAL A 74 -42.52 -7.37 62.48
CA VAL A 74 -42.22 -8.55 61.66
C VAL A 74 -42.28 -8.22 60.18
N LEU A 75 -43.32 -7.50 59.72
CA LEU A 75 -43.48 -7.14 58.32
C LEU A 75 -42.33 -6.23 57.85
N SER A 76 -41.96 -5.23 58.65
CA SER A 76 -40.83 -4.34 58.37
C SER A 76 -39.49 -5.08 58.36
N ALA A 77 -39.27 -6.03 59.28
CA ALA A 77 -38.08 -6.88 59.29
C ALA A 77 -37.99 -7.77 58.04
N VAL A 78 -39.09 -8.37 57.60
CA VAL A 78 -39.13 -9.21 56.38
C VAL A 78 -38.88 -8.37 55.13
N LEU A 79 -39.50 -7.20 55.01
CA LEU A 79 -39.26 -6.29 53.88
C LEU A 79 -37.81 -5.80 53.85
N PHE A 80 -37.24 -5.46 55.02
CA PHE A 80 -35.84 -5.07 55.15
C PHE A 80 -34.89 -6.22 54.78
N TYR A 81 -35.14 -7.44 55.27
CA TYR A 81 -34.33 -8.61 54.93
C TYR A 81 -34.37 -8.91 53.42
N ARG A 82 -35.55 -8.84 52.80
CA ARG A 82 -35.69 -8.99 51.33
C ARG A 82 -34.95 -7.89 50.57
N ALA A 83 -35.07 -6.63 51.00
CA ALA A 83 -34.37 -5.51 50.39
C ALA A 83 -32.84 -5.66 50.51
N GLN A 84 -32.34 -6.06 51.68
CA GLN A 84 -30.92 -6.36 51.92
C GLN A 84 -30.41 -7.48 51.01
N ARG A 85 -31.15 -8.59 50.91
CA ARG A 85 -30.77 -9.73 50.08
C ARG A 85 -30.67 -9.32 48.61
N ASN A 86 -31.66 -8.57 48.10
CA ASN A 86 -31.65 -8.11 46.72
C ASN A 86 -30.50 -7.12 46.45
N LEU A 87 -30.22 -6.20 47.38
CA LEU A 87 -29.10 -5.26 47.25
C LEU A 87 -27.74 -5.99 47.26
N TRP A 88 -27.59 -7.00 48.12
CA TRP A 88 -26.37 -7.84 48.17
C TRP A 88 -26.19 -8.66 46.89
N LEU A 89 -27.26 -9.26 46.36
CA LEU A 89 -27.22 -10.00 45.09
C LEU A 89 -26.84 -9.09 43.92
N VAL A 90 -27.43 -7.89 43.82
CA VAL A 90 -27.10 -6.92 42.76
C VAL A 90 -25.66 -6.43 42.90
N ASN A 91 -25.21 -6.10 44.10
CA ASN A 91 -23.85 -5.61 44.32
C ASN A 91 -22.79 -6.70 44.08
N SER A 92 -23.04 -7.93 44.53
CA SER A 92 -22.14 -9.07 44.27
C SER A 92 -22.07 -9.40 42.78
N ALA A 93 -23.21 -9.40 42.08
CA ALA A 93 -23.24 -9.58 40.62
C ALA A 93 -22.43 -8.50 39.89
N LYS A 94 -22.59 -7.21 40.27
CA LYS A 94 -21.80 -6.11 39.70
C LYS A 94 -20.30 -6.25 39.96
N GLN A 95 -19.90 -6.67 41.16
CA GLN A 95 -18.48 -6.87 41.46
C GLN A 95 -17.89 -8.06 40.70
N ASN A 96 -18.63 -9.15 40.56
CA ASN A 96 -18.20 -10.31 39.79
C ASN A 96 -18.09 -9.97 38.29
N ALA A 97 -19.04 -9.20 37.75
CA ALA A 97 -18.98 -8.73 36.37
C ALA A 97 -17.76 -7.83 36.12
N LEU A 98 -17.49 -6.86 37.00
CA LEU A 98 -16.31 -6.00 36.90
C LEU A 98 -15.01 -6.80 37.01
N ALA A 99 -14.93 -7.76 37.93
CA ALA A 99 -13.76 -8.63 38.10
C ALA A 99 -13.53 -9.51 36.85
N GLN A 100 -14.60 -10.05 36.27
CA GLN A 100 -14.52 -10.82 35.02
C GLN A 100 -14.07 -9.94 33.85
N GLU A 101 -14.54 -8.70 33.77
CA GLU A 101 -14.15 -7.77 32.70
C GLU A 101 -12.67 -7.37 32.82
N LEU A 102 -12.20 -7.04 34.03
CA LEU A 102 -10.78 -6.76 34.28
C LEU A 102 -9.90 -7.97 33.93
N ALA A 103 -10.28 -9.17 34.40
CA ALA A 103 -9.56 -10.40 34.07
C ALA A 103 -9.61 -10.77 32.57
N ARG A 104 -10.64 -10.33 31.85
CA ARG A 104 -10.68 -10.46 30.37
C ARG A 104 -9.72 -9.48 29.71
N ARG A 105 -9.72 -8.22 30.14
CA ARG A 105 -8.81 -7.18 29.62
C ARG A 105 -7.35 -7.53 29.85
N GLU A 106 -7.00 -8.02 31.04
CA GLU A 106 -5.65 -8.50 31.36
C GLU A 106 -5.25 -9.67 30.46
N ARG A 107 -6.11 -10.69 30.34
CA ARG A 107 -5.85 -11.83 29.44
C ARG A 107 -5.68 -11.43 27.98
N HIS A 108 -6.40 -10.41 27.50
CA HIS A 108 -6.21 -9.89 26.15
C HIS A 108 -4.84 -9.21 26.03
N LYS A 109 -4.49 -8.31 26.96
CA LYS A 109 -3.17 -7.67 26.97
C LYS A 109 -2.03 -8.68 27.04
N ASP A 110 -2.14 -9.69 27.89
CA ASP A 110 -1.11 -10.72 28.04
C ASP A 110 -0.97 -11.56 26.77
N ARG A 111 -2.08 -11.86 26.08
CA ARG A 111 -2.07 -12.54 24.78
C ARG A 111 -1.40 -11.70 23.70
N ASP A 112 -1.71 -10.41 23.66
CA ASP A 112 -1.13 -9.47 22.69
C ASP A 112 0.39 -9.37 22.93
N ILE A 113 0.82 -9.17 24.18
CA ILE A 113 2.24 -9.12 24.57
C ILE A 113 2.95 -10.43 24.22
N ALA A 114 2.36 -11.59 24.55
CA ALA A 114 2.95 -12.88 24.25
C ALA A 114 3.03 -13.14 22.73
N SER A 115 2.04 -12.69 21.96
CA SER A 115 2.08 -12.81 20.49
C SER A 115 3.18 -11.94 19.89
N GLU A 116 3.39 -10.74 20.44
CA GLU A 116 4.42 -9.81 20.00
C GLU A 116 5.83 -10.32 20.33
N GLN A 117 6.02 -10.83 21.56
CA GLN A 117 7.28 -11.46 21.95
C GLN A 117 7.64 -12.65 21.07
N ARG A 118 6.67 -13.53 20.79
CA ARG A 118 6.89 -14.67 19.88
C ARG A 118 7.25 -14.22 18.47
N ARG A 119 6.71 -13.09 18.02
CA ARG A 119 7.05 -12.51 16.71
C ARG A 119 8.51 -12.04 16.71
N VAL A 120 8.90 -11.25 17.71
CA VAL A 120 10.28 -10.75 17.86
C VAL A 120 11.30 -11.87 18.02
N GLU A 121 10.99 -12.91 18.80
CA GLU A 121 11.84 -14.09 18.95
C GLU A 121 12.03 -14.86 17.64
N LYS A 122 10.97 -15.03 16.85
CA LYS A 122 11.06 -15.66 15.53
C LYS A 122 11.89 -14.83 14.56
N GLU A 123 11.68 -13.51 14.54
CA GLU A 123 12.42 -12.59 13.69
C GLU A 123 13.92 -12.60 14.05
N SER A 124 14.26 -12.46 15.33
CA SER A 124 15.65 -12.53 15.80
C SER A 124 16.33 -13.88 15.52
N ALA A 125 15.63 -15.00 15.70
CA ALA A 125 16.15 -16.32 15.36
C ALA A 125 16.41 -16.48 13.85
N SER A 126 15.51 -15.95 13.01
CA SER A 126 15.69 -15.96 11.55
C SER A 126 16.88 -15.10 11.11
N ALA A 127 17.04 -13.91 11.72
CA ALA A 127 18.16 -13.01 11.48
C ALA A 127 19.50 -13.67 11.81
N LEU A 128 19.60 -14.29 13.01
CA LEU A 128 20.80 -15.02 13.43
C LEU A 128 21.15 -16.15 12.44
N ARG A 129 20.14 -16.88 11.95
CA ARG A 129 20.34 -17.95 10.97
C ARG A 129 20.93 -17.42 9.66
N GLN A 130 20.43 -16.31 9.15
CA GLN A 130 20.95 -15.73 7.90
C GLN A 130 22.35 -15.14 8.08
N ASP A 131 22.67 -14.57 9.23
CA ASP A 131 24.04 -14.09 9.53
C ASP A 131 25.03 -15.26 9.60
N MET A 132 24.61 -16.42 10.13
CA MET A 132 25.42 -17.64 10.10
C MET A 132 25.68 -18.12 8.66
N LEU A 133 24.67 -18.06 7.78
CA LEU A 133 24.84 -18.41 6.36
C LEU A 133 25.88 -17.53 5.66
N ILE A 134 25.89 -16.22 5.94
CA ILE A 134 26.89 -15.31 5.37
C ILE A 134 28.30 -15.66 5.86
N ARG A 135 28.46 -15.93 7.17
CA ARG A 135 29.78 -16.32 7.73
C ARG A 135 30.28 -17.63 7.15
N GLU A 136 29.41 -18.62 7.05
CA GLU A 136 29.74 -19.91 6.45
C GLU A 136 30.12 -19.76 4.97
N TYR A 137 29.40 -18.91 4.24
CA TYR A 137 29.72 -18.56 2.87
C TYR A 137 31.10 -17.92 2.74
N ILE A 138 31.40 -16.89 3.56
CA ILE A 138 32.68 -16.18 3.53
C ILE A 138 33.83 -17.16 3.78
N SER A 139 33.73 -18.00 4.81
CA SER A 139 34.75 -19.01 5.12
C SER A 139 34.98 -19.98 3.96
N LYS A 140 33.90 -20.40 3.30
CA LYS A 140 33.97 -21.30 2.13
C LYS A 140 34.60 -20.64 0.91
N ILE A 141 34.35 -19.35 0.67
CA ILE A 141 35.00 -18.61 -0.43
C ILE A 141 36.46 -18.31 -0.11
N GLU A 142 36.78 -18.02 1.14
CA GLU A 142 38.15 -17.83 1.61
C GLU A 142 39.01 -19.08 1.37
N ASP A 143 38.48 -20.27 1.67
CA ASP A 143 39.14 -21.54 1.39
C ASP A 143 39.45 -21.71 -0.11
N LEU A 144 38.47 -21.44 -0.98
CA LEU A 144 38.65 -21.48 -2.44
C LEU A 144 39.65 -20.42 -2.95
N LEU A 145 39.74 -19.27 -2.28
CA LEU A 145 40.70 -18.21 -2.63
C LEU A 145 42.13 -18.58 -2.23
N LEU A 146 42.32 -19.20 -1.07
CA LEU A 146 43.64 -19.49 -0.51
C LEU A 146 44.24 -20.80 -1.05
N HIS A 147 43.40 -21.80 -1.33
CA HIS A 147 43.87 -23.16 -1.62
C HIS A 147 43.56 -23.64 -3.05
N GLU A 148 42.51 -23.14 -3.69
CA GLU A 148 42.07 -23.61 -5.02
C GLU A 148 42.25 -22.59 -6.15
N GLY A 149 43.04 -21.53 -5.93
CA GLY A 149 43.51 -20.65 -7.02
C GLY A 149 42.42 -19.83 -7.71
N LEU A 150 41.30 -19.51 -7.04
CA LEU A 150 40.14 -18.80 -7.64
C LEU A 150 40.49 -17.49 -8.38
N ARG A 151 41.57 -16.79 -7.99
CA ARG A 151 42.03 -15.55 -8.65
C ARG A 151 42.96 -15.78 -9.85
N GLU A 152 43.66 -16.91 -9.89
CA GLU A 152 44.69 -17.22 -10.90
C GLU A 152 44.13 -18.04 -12.08
N ALA A 153 42.86 -18.41 -11.98
CA ALA A 153 42.09 -19.23 -12.90
C ALA A 153 42.06 -18.71 -14.36
N LYS A 154 43.11 -19.01 -15.14
CA LYS A 154 43.24 -18.65 -16.56
C LYS A 154 43.03 -19.84 -17.50
N GLU A 155 43.08 -21.08 -17.01
CA GLU A 155 42.94 -22.30 -17.82
C GLU A 155 41.60 -23.03 -17.57
N ASP A 156 41.26 -23.98 -18.46
CA ASP A 156 39.99 -24.72 -18.49
C ASP A 156 39.79 -25.62 -17.25
N SER A 157 40.88 -26.03 -16.58
CA SER A 157 40.84 -26.75 -15.29
C SER A 157 40.24 -25.90 -14.16
N ASP A 158 40.38 -24.57 -14.25
CA ASP A 158 40.00 -23.62 -13.21
C ASP A 158 38.57 -23.07 -13.42
N ALA A 159 37.92 -23.47 -14.51
CA ALA A 159 36.50 -23.22 -14.75
C ALA A 159 35.61 -23.95 -13.73
N ARG A 160 36.05 -25.12 -13.22
CA ARG A 160 35.29 -25.91 -12.24
C ARG A 160 35.23 -25.21 -10.89
N VAL A 161 36.34 -24.67 -10.40
CA VAL A 161 36.42 -23.94 -9.11
C VAL A 161 35.53 -22.70 -9.17
N ARG A 162 35.59 -21.94 -10.28
CA ARG A 162 34.71 -20.79 -10.50
C ARG A 162 33.23 -21.17 -10.57
N ALA A 163 32.89 -22.25 -11.28
CA ALA A 163 31.51 -22.74 -11.35
C ALA A 163 30.98 -23.16 -9.97
N VAL A 164 31.81 -23.82 -9.14
CA VAL A 164 31.45 -24.19 -7.76
C VAL A 164 31.25 -22.95 -6.89
N ALA A 165 32.18 -21.99 -6.98
CA ALA A 165 32.07 -20.72 -6.25
C ALA A 165 30.80 -19.97 -6.66
N GLN A 166 30.55 -19.80 -7.96
CA GLN A 166 29.37 -19.15 -8.52
C GLN A 166 28.07 -19.84 -8.08
N ALA A 167 28.00 -21.17 -8.20
CA ALA A 167 26.83 -21.94 -7.77
C ALA A 167 26.56 -21.75 -6.26
N ARG A 168 27.63 -21.71 -5.45
CA ARG A 168 27.53 -21.46 -4.02
C ARG A 168 27.06 -20.03 -3.72
N THR A 169 27.59 -19.03 -4.42
CA THR A 169 27.16 -17.63 -4.32
C THR A 169 25.67 -17.48 -4.59
N VAL A 170 25.20 -18.02 -5.73
CA VAL A 170 23.79 -17.98 -6.11
C VAL A 170 22.92 -18.72 -5.08
N ALA A 171 23.34 -19.91 -4.65
CA ALA A 171 22.58 -20.69 -3.67
C ALA A 171 22.46 -19.96 -2.32
N THR A 172 23.52 -19.29 -1.87
CA THR A 172 23.47 -18.47 -0.65
C THR A 172 22.55 -17.27 -0.84
N LEU A 173 22.65 -16.53 -1.95
CA LEU A 173 21.78 -15.37 -2.23
C LEU A 173 20.29 -15.74 -2.19
N ARG A 174 19.91 -16.92 -2.70
CA ARG A 174 18.51 -17.41 -2.66
C ARG A 174 17.96 -17.64 -1.25
N LEU A 175 18.83 -17.82 -0.25
CA LEU A 175 18.44 -18.06 1.15
C LEU A 175 18.44 -16.78 2.00
N LEU A 176 18.94 -15.68 1.46
CA LEU A 176 19.05 -14.40 2.16
C LEU A 176 17.84 -13.52 1.85
N ASP A 177 17.50 -12.63 2.78
CA ASP A 177 16.60 -11.50 2.50
C ASP A 177 17.31 -10.43 1.68
N ALA A 178 16.54 -9.47 1.16
CA ALA A 178 17.06 -8.41 0.28
C ALA A 178 18.18 -7.56 0.91
N GLY A 179 18.09 -7.25 2.20
CA GLY A 179 19.11 -6.47 2.90
C GLY A 179 20.42 -7.24 3.00
N ARG A 180 20.35 -8.53 3.32
CA ARG A 180 21.52 -9.41 3.37
C ARG A 180 22.09 -9.76 2.01
N CYS A 181 21.26 -9.88 0.98
CA CYS A 181 21.69 -9.95 -0.41
C CYS A 181 22.53 -8.72 -0.77
N SER A 182 22.08 -7.51 -0.42
CA SER A 182 22.83 -6.28 -0.66
C SER A 182 24.19 -6.29 0.04
N VAL A 183 24.26 -6.72 1.31
CA VAL A 183 25.54 -6.86 2.05
C VAL A 183 26.49 -7.84 1.35
N LEU A 184 25.97 -9.00 0.94
CA LEU A 184 26.78 -10.01 0.28
C LEU A 184 27.29 -9.53 -1.08
N LEU A 185 26.42 -8.93 -1.90
CA LEU A 185 26.80 -8.38 -3.20
C LEU A 185 27.80 -7.23 -3.06
N HIS A 186 27.65 -6.38 -2.05
CA HIS A 186 28.61 -5.33 -1.71
C HIS A 186 29.98 -5.93 -1.35
N PHE A 187 30.03 -7.02 -0.59
CA PHE A 187 31.27 -7.73 -0.29
C PHE A 187 31.93 -8.31 -1.56
N LEU A 188 31.14 -8.90 -2.47
CA LEU A 188 31.67 -9.43 -3.74
C LEU A 188 32.27 -8.34 -4.62
N ARG A 189 31.62 -7.15 -4.65
CA ARG A 189 32.17 -5.97 -5.31
C ARG A 189 33.50 -5.56 -4.68
N GLY A 190 33.53 -5.35 -3.37
CA GLY A 190 34.73 -4.87 -2.65
C GLY A 190 35.90 -5.85 -2.67
N SER A 191 35.64 -7.15 -2.81
CA SER A 191 36.67 -8.20 -2.92
C SER A 191 37.20 -8.42 -4.34
N GLY A 192 36.60 -7.77 -5.35
CA GLY A 192 36.93 -7.94 -6.76
C GLY A 192 36.45 -9.28 -7.34
N LEU A 193 35.46 -9.92 -6.71
CA LEU A 193 34.91 -11.22 -7.12
C LEU A 193 33.61 -11.09 -7.93
N SER A 194 33.05 -9.89 -8.05
CA SER A 194 31.82 -9.64 -8.82
C SER A 194 31.94 -10.14 -10.26
N ASP A 195 33.05 -9.83 -10.92
CA ASP A 195 33.22 -10.07 -12.35
C ASP A 195 33.45 -11.55 -12.66
N SER A 196 34.06 -12.29 -11.74
CA SER A 196 34.31 -13.72 -11.90
C SER A 196 33.11 -14.59 -11.50
N LEU A 197 32.26 -14.12 -10.57
CA LEU A 197 31.18 -14.92 -10.00
C LEU A 197 29.78 -14.53 -10.48
N LEU A 198 29.55 -13.28 -10.89
CA LEU A 198 28.21 -12.78 -11.22
C LEU A 198 27.95 -12.70 -12.73
N VAL A 199 28.99 -12.54 -13.55
CA VAL A 199 28.85 -12.53 -15.02
C VAL A 199 28.32 -13.88 -15.50
N GLY A 200 27.21 -13.87 -16.24
CA GLY A 200 26.53 -15.09 -16.69
C GLY A 200 25.85 -15.91 -15.59
N ALA A 201 25.77 -15.41 -14.36
CA ALA A 201 25.22 -16.19 -13.24
C ALA A 201 23.70 -16.38 -13.37
N ALA A 202 23.22 -17.55 -12.94
CA ALA A 202 21.80 -17.89 -12.90
C ALA A 202 21.15 -17.41 -11.60
N MET A 203 20.81 -16.12 -11.52
CA MET A 203 20.32 -15.42 -10.33
C MET A 203 18.79 -15.21 -10.35
N GLN A 204 18.02 -16.17 -10.87
CA GLN A 204 16.56 -16.05 -10.98
C GLN A 204 15.89 -16.09 -9.60
N ASP A 205 14.70 -15.49 -9.53
CA ASP A 205 13.78 -15.56 -8.38
C ASP A 205 14.36 -14.97 -7.07
N LEU A 206 15.33 -14.06 -7.17
CA LEU A 206 15.90 -13.38 -6.01
C LEU A 206 15.04 -12.20 -5.55
N ASN A 207 14.94 -12.04 -4.24
CA ASN A 207 14.44 -10.81 -3.64
C ASN A 207 15.60 -9.84 -3.39
N LEU A 208 15.67 -8.80 -4.21
CA LEU A 208 16.64 -7.70 -4.18
C LEU A 208 15.94 -6.36 -3.97
N LYS A 209 14.75 -6.37 -3.37
CA LYS A 209 13.96 -5.17 -3.11
C LYS A 209 14.74 -4.17 -2.25
N SER A 210 14.80 -2.93 -2.71
CA SER A 210 15.54 -1.83 -2.07
C SER A 210 17.04 -2.11 -1.90
N ALA A 211 17.58 -3.14 -2.55
CA ALA A 211 19.00 -3.47 -2.46
C ALA A 211 19.86 -2.42 -3.19
N ASP A 212 21.04 -2.14 -2.64
CA ASP A 212 22.08 -1.46 -3.40
C ASP A 212 22.95 -2.51 -4.10
N ILE A 213 22.86 -2.52 -5.42
CA ILE A 213 23.67 -3.38 -6.30
C ILE A 213 24.52 -2.55 -7.26
N SER A 214 24.75 -1.28 -6.92
CA SER A 214 25.49 -0.32 -7.74
C SER A 214 26.90 -0.82 -8.08
N GLN A 215 27.39 -0.47 -9.27
CA GLN A 215 28.74 -0.77 -9.78
C GLN A 215 29.05 -2.25 -9.98
N LEU A 216 28.06 -3.15 -9.85
CA LEU A 216 28.28 -4.55 -10.17
C LEU A 216 28.36 -4.79 -11.68
N ASN A 217 29.22 -5.73 -12.05
CA ASN A 217 29.22 -6.31 -13.39
C ASN A 217 28.28 -7.51 -13.42
N LEU A 218 27.10 -7.31 -13.98
CA LEU A 218 26.04 -8.30 -14.13
C LEU A 218 25.80 -8.60 -15.62
N THR A 219 26.85 -8.51 -16.44
CA THR A 219 26.78 -8.81 -17.88
C THR A 219 26.31 -10.25 -18.09
N ARG A 220 25.33 -10.45 -18.97
CA ARG A 220 24.69 -11.76 -19.27
C ARG A 220 24.11 -12.50 -18.06
N VAL A 221 23.93 -11.85 -16.91
CA VAL A 221 23.29 -12.47 -15.75
C VAL A 221 21.84 -12.83 -16.10
N ASP A 222 21.31 -13.85 -15.46
CA ASP A 222 19.87 -14.12 -15.47
C ASP A 222 19.24 -13.69 -14.15
N LEU A 223 18.52 -12.56 -14.18
CA LEU A 223 17.73 -11.98 -13.10
C LEU A 223 16.21 -12.12 -13.38
N SER A 224 15.81 -13.11 -14.19
CA SER A 224 14.40 -13.31 -14.50
C SER A 224 13.59 -13.54 -13.22
N ARG A 225 12.39 -12.93 -13.14
CA ARG A 225 11.47 -12.97 -11.99
C ARG A 225 12.03 -12.45 -10.66
N CYS A 226 13.13 -11.69 -10.68
CA CYS A 226 13.65 -11.04 -9.48
C CYS A 226 12.82 -9.83 -9.07
N ASP A 227 12.69 -9.60 -7.77
CA ASP A 227 12.17 -8.34 -7.22
C ASP A 227 13.34 -7.38 -6.99
N LEU A 228 13.47 -6.38 -7.87
CA LEU A 228 14.41 -5.26 -7.82
C LEU A 228 13.67 -3.94 -7.53
N SER A 229 12.45 -4.00 -6.98
CA SER A 229 11.65 -2.81 -6.71
C SER A 229 12.40 -1.88 -5.77
N GLU A 230 12.40 -0.58 -6.07
CA GLU A 230 13.09 0.45 -5.27
C GLU A 230 14.62 0.24 -5.11
N ALA A 231 15.23 -0.69 -5.85
CA ALA A 231 16.66 -0.95 -5.78
C ALA A 231 17.48 0.21 -6.40
N SER A 232 18.75 0.30 -5.98
CA SER A 232 19.74 1.22 -6.56
C SER A 232 20.67 0.44 -7.48
N LEU A 233 20.62 0.76 -8.77
CA LEU A 233 21.40 0.10 -9.82
C LEU A 233 22.37 1.09 -10.47
N ASN A 234 22.96 2.02 -9.71
CA ASN A 234 23.85 3.03 -10.30
C ASN A 234 25.11 2.38 -10.88
N GLU A 235 25.49 2.74 -12.10
CA GLU A 235 26.70 2.27 -12.79
C GLU A 235 26.79 0.74 -12.95
N VAL A 236 25.66 0.04 -12.91
CA VAL A 236 25.62 -1.42 -13.10
C VAL A 236 25.73 -1.76 -14.58
N LYS A 237 26.53 -2.78 -14.89
CA LYS A 237 26.61 -3.34 -16.26
C LYS A 237 25.63 -4.49 -16.38
N LEU A 238 24.58 -4.33 -17.19
CA LEU A 238 23.54 -5.32 -17.47
C LEU A 238 23.43 -5.64 -18.96
N SER A 239 24.50 -5.44 -19.73
CA SER A 239 24.50 -5.76 -21.16
C SER A 239 24.18 -7.24 -21.36
N GLU A 240 23.28 -7.53 -22.30
CA GLU A 240 22.82 -8.90 -22.61
C GLU A 240 22.23 -9.68 -21.41
N ALA A 241 21.89 -9.01 -20.30
CA ALA A 241 21.26 -9.65 -19.15
C ALA A 241 19.81 -10.05 -19.45
N ARG A 242 19.33 -11.11 -18.78
CA ARG A 242 17.93 -11.52 -18.81
C ARG A 242 17.23 -10.98 -17.57
N LEU A 243 16.22 -10.14 -17.76
CA LEU A 243 15.35 -9.58 -16.73
C LEU A 243 13.88 -9.84 -17.06
N GLN A 244 13.58 -10.97 -17.71
CA GLN A 244 12.21 -11.33 -18.07
C GLN A 244 11.35 -11.44 -16.80
N ASP A 245 10.16 -10.86 -16.83
CA ASP A 245 9.22 -10.85 -15.71
C ASP A 245 9.79 -10.28 -14.39
N ALA A 246 10.91 -9.55 -14.44
CA ALA A 246 11.50 -8.93 -13.25
C ALA A 246 10.71 -7.67 -12.84
N THR A 247 10.67 -7.37 -11.54
CA THR A 247 10.04 -6.16 -11.01
C THR A 247 11.11 -5.11 -10.71
N LEU A 248 11.20 -4.05 -11.50
CA LEU A 248 12.07 -2.89 -11.30
C LEU A 248 11.29 -1.61 -10.96
N SER A 249 10.04 -1.76 -10.49
CA SER A 249 9.18 -0.63 -10.17
C SER A 249 9.87 0.33 -9.19
N ARG A 250 9.85 1.63 -9.51
CA ARG A 250 10.50 2.69 -8.71
C ARG A 250 12.02 2.52 -8.48
N ALA A 251 12.68 1.60 -9.17
CA ALA A 251 14.13 1.46 -9.09
C ALA A 251 14.83 2.72 -9.63
N ARG A 252 16.07 2.94 -9.18
CA ARG A 252 16.93 4.03 -9.67
C ARG A 252 18.07 3.47 -10.48
N LEU A 253 18.10 3.82 -11.76
CA LEU A 253 19.11 3.40 -12.72
C LEU A 253 19.79 4.67 -13.23
N THR A 254 21.02 4.89 -12.77
CA THR A 254 21.87 5.99 -13.24
C THR A 254 23.09 5.38 -13.91
N LEU A 255 23.47 5.83 -15.11
CA LEU A 255 24.67 5.34 -15.82
C LEU A 255 24.66 3.81 -16.06
N VAL A 256 23.49 3.24 -16.34
CA VAL A 256 23.32 1.79 -16.52
C VAL A 256 23.43 1.42 -18.00
N ASN A 257 24.12 0.32 -18.29
CA ASN A 257 24.17 -0.24 -19.63
C ASN A 257 23.24 -1.47 -19.71
N LEU A 258 22.12 -1.31 -20.40
CA LEU A 258 21.13 -2.36 -20.70
C LEU A 258 21.13 -2.74 -22.20
N LYS A 259 22.22 -2.45 -22.92
CA LYS A 259 22.32 -2.79 -24.35
C LYS A 259 22.05 -4.28 -24.58
N GLY A 260 21.08 -4.58 -25.44
CA GLY A 260 20.69 -5.94 -25.80
C GLY A 260 20.12 -6.78 -24.64
N ALA A 261 19.80 -6.17 -23.50
CA ALA A 261 19.16 -6.87 -22.39
C ALA A 261 17.73 -7.29 -22.78
N ASP A 262 17.25 -8.37 -22.17
CA ASP A 262 15.90 -8.90 -22.38
C ASP A 262 15.02 -8.63 -21.14
N LEU A 263 14.16 -7.62 -21.23
CA LEU A 263 13.26 -7.14 -20.19
C LEU A 263 11.80 -7.43 -20.54
N LYS A 264 11.54 -8.44 -21.37
CA LYS A 264 10.18 -8.81 -21.77
C LYS A 264 9.29 -9.01 -20.53
N HIS A 265 8.11 -8.36 -20.54
CA HIS A 265 7.13 -8.40 -19.45
C HIS A 265 7.61 -7.90 -18.08
N ALA A 266 8.76 -7.23 -18.00
CA ALA A 266 9.22 -6.63 -16.76
C ALA A 266 8.30 -5.47 -16.34
N ASP A 267 8.21 -5.23 -15.03
CA ASP A 267 7.54 -4.05 -14.46
C ASP A 267 8.61 -2.97 -14.21
N LEU A 268 8.63 -1.95 -15.06
CA LEU A 268 9.46 -0.75 -14.95
C LEU A 268 8.58 0.48 -14.62
N SER A 269 7.40 0.28 -14.01
CA SER A 269 6.49 1.36 -13.70
C SER A 269 7.15 2.35 -12.74
N LYS A 270 6.99 3.64 -13.03
CA LYS A 270 7.54 4.75 -12.23
C LYS A 270 9.07 4.68 -12.03
N ILE A 271 9.79 3.98 -12.90
CA ILE A 271 11.24 3.89 -12.84
C ILE A 271 11.89 5.26 -13.05
N ARG A 272 13.05 5.48 -12.43
CA ARG A 272 13.88 6.66 -12.66
C ARG A 272 15.14 6.26 -13.41
N LEU A 273 15.20 6.64 -14.66
CA LEU A 273 16.34 6.44 -15.54
C LEU A 273 17.08 7.77 -15.69
N SER A 274 18.40 7.71 -15.67
CA SER A 274 19.26 8.84 -15.99
C SER A 274 20.55 8.34 -16.64
N GLN A 275 20.80 8.75 -17.89
CA GLN A 275 21.99 8.36 -18.65
C GLN A 275 22.12 6.84 -18.82
N VAL A 276 21.02 6.19 -19.18
CA VAL A 276 20.91 4.76 -19.41
C VAL A 276 20.93 4.46 -20.91
N THR A 277 21.64 3.39 -21.28
CA THR A 277 21.63 2.90 -22.67
C THR A 277 20.72 1.68 -22.79
N LEU A 278 19.63 1.82 -23.53
CA LEU A 278 18.66 0.76 -23.84
C LEU A 278 18.69 0.34 -25.31
N ALA A 279 19.70 0.78 -26.07
CA ALA A 279 19.81 0.51 -27.49
C ALA A 279 19.73 -1.00 -27.80
N GLY A 280 18.79 -1.36 -28.69
CA GLY A 280 18.53 -2.75 -29.08
C GLY A 280 17.98 -3.67 -27.98
N ALA A 281 17.63 -3.15 -26.80
CA ALA A 281 17.03 -3.93 -25.71
C ALA A 281 15.63 -4.42 -26.11
N ASN A 282 15.24 -5.57 -25.57
CA ASN A 282 13.90 -6.12 -25.75
C ASN A 282 13.01 -5.76 -24.55
N LEU A 283 12.11 -4.80 -24.75
CA LEU A 283 11.12 -4.31 -23.79
C LEU A 283 9.69 -4.69 -24.24
N THR A 284 9.53 -5.80 -24.97
CA THR A 284 8.20 -6.23 -25.45
C THR A 284 7.27 -6.47 -24.25
N GLY A 285 6.09 -5.86 -24.27
CA GLY A 285 5.06 -6.03 -23.24
C GLY A 285 5.46 -5.53 -21.85
N VAL A 286 6.44 -4.63 -21.76
CA VAL A 286 6.90 -4.02 -20.50
C VAL A 286 5.87 -3.02 -19.98
N ASP A 287 5.77 -2.87 -18.65
CA ASP A 287 5.10 -1.72 -18.04
C ASP A 287 6.12 -0.61 -17.76
N LEU A 288 6.04 0.49 -18.51
CA LEU A 288 6.79 1.73 -18.35
C LEU A 288 5.83 2.90 -18.00
N SER A 289 4.66 2.61 -17.47
CA SER A 289 3.69 3.64 -17.11
C SER A 289 4.29 4.61 -16.09
N GLN A 290 4.12 5.91 -16.36
CA GLN A 290 4.68 7.00 -15.55
C GLN A 290 6.22 6.94 -15.37
N ALA A 291 6.95 6.22 -16.24
CA ALA A 291 8.40 6.21 -16.23
C ALA A 291 8.97 7.58 -16.64
N ASN A 292 10.13 7.93 -16.07
CA ASN A 292 10.90 9.07 -16.55
C ASN A 292 12.06 8.58 -17.44
N LEU A 293 11.93 8.87 -18.74
CA LEU A 293 12.80 8.47 -19.85
C LEU A 293 13.32 9.71 -20.62
N ARG A 294 13.32 10.90 -19.99
CA ARG A 294 13.71 12.15 -20.64
C ARG A 294 15.16 12.09 -21.14
N GLY A 295 15.38 12.37 -22.42
CA GLY A 295 16.72 12.44 -23.01
C GLY A 295 17.46 11.11 -23.12
N GLU A 296 16.79 9.98 -22.86
CA GLU A 296 17.43 8.66 -22.85
C GLU A 296 17.65 8.11 -24.26
N ASN A 297 18.69 7.27 -24.42
CA ASN A 297 18.99 6.61 -25.69
C ASN A 297 18.22 5.28 -25.81
N LEU A 298 17.14 5.33 -26.57
CA LEU A 298 16.19 4.25 -26.86
C LEU A 298 16.21 3.86 -28.36
N ASN A 299 17.29 4.15 -29.08
CA ASN A 299 17.41 3.82 -30.50
C ASN A 299 17.28 2.31 -30.73
N GLU A 300 16.52 1.93 -31.77
CA GLU A 300 16.29 0.53 -32.17
C GLU A 300 15.70 -0.37 -31.05
N VAL A 301 15.13 0.23 -29.99
CA VAL A 301 14.54 -0.52 -28.88
C VAL A 301 13.26 -1.23 -29.33
N ARG A 302 12.99 -2.42 -28.77
CA ARG A 302 11.73 -3.15 -29.03
C ARG A 302 10.74 -2.94 -27.90
N LEU A 303 9.76 -2.08 -28.12
CA LEU A 303 8.68 -1.70 -27.19
C LEU A 303 7.29 -2.17 -27.66
N ARG A 304 7.22 -3.21 -28.51
CA ARG A 304 5.93 -3.74 -28.98
C ARG A 304 5.05 -4.14 -27.79
N ASN A 305 3.77 -3.75 -27.82
CA ASN A 305 2.80 -3.99 -26.73
C ASN A 305 3.19 -3.38 -25.36
N ALA A 306 4.12 -2.43 -25.30
CA ALA A 306 4.51 -1.80 -24.04
C ALA A 306 3.42 -0.82 -23.54
N ASP A 307 3.29 -0.72 -22.22
CA ASP A 307 2.51 0.33 -21.56
C ASP A 307 3.43 1.51 -21.24
N LEU A 308 3.26 2.63 -21.92
CA LEU A 308 4.00 3.88 -21.77
C LEU A 308 3.06 5.02 -21.34
N ARG A 309 1.89 4.69 -20.78
CA ARG A 309 0.90 5.70 -20.39
C ARG A 309 1.49 6.69 -19.41
N MET A 310 1.30 7.98 -19.68
CA MET A 310 1.80 9.09 -18.87
C MET A 310 3.34 9.07 -18.67
N ALA A 311 4.10 8.36 -19.51
CA ALA A 311 5.56 8.37 -19.45
C ALA A 311 6.15 9.70 -19.93
N VAL A 312 7.28 10.11 -19.36
CA VAL A 312 8.01 11.30 -19.76
C VAL A 312 9.15 10.89 -20.70
N LEU A 313 9.00 11.15 -21.99
CA LEU A 313 9.92 10.79 -23.08
C LEU A 313 10.45 12.03 -23.82
N SER A 314 10.34 13.22 -23.22
CA SER A 314 10.79 14.45 -23.88
C SER A 314 12.28 14.38 -24.18
N GLU A 315 12.70 14.87 -25.35
CA GLU A 315 14.09 14.82 -25.84
C GLU A 315 14.67 13.39 -25.99
N ALA A 316 13.88 12.33 -25.83
CA ALA A 316 14.38 10.95 -25.95
C ALA A 316 14.75 10.60 -27.40
N HIS A 317 15.77 9.75 -27.58
CA HIS A 317 16.17 9.26 -28.89
C HIS A 317 15.52 7.89 -29.14
N LEU A 318 14.55 7.82 -30.03
CA LEU A 318 13.72 6.65 -30.37
C LEU A 318 13.85 6.29 -31.87
N GLN A 319 14.98 6.63 -32.49
CA GLN A 319 15.22 6.41 -33.91
C GLN A 319 15.08 4.91 -34.23
N ALA A 320 14.28 4.58 -35.23
CA ALA A 320 13.98 3.20 -35.64
C ALA A 320 13.47 2.27 -34.51
N ALA A 321 12.88 2.83 -33.44
CA ALA A 321 12.27 2.03 -32.37
C ALA A 321 11.02 1.26 -32.87
N ASP A 322 10.80 0.05 -32.34
CA ASP A 322 9.60 -0.75 -32.59
C ASP A 322 8.58 -0.54 -31.47
N LEU A 323 7.62 0.35 -31.69
CA LEU A 323 6.55 0.77 -30.77
C LEU A 323 5.17 0.24 -31.21
N ARG A 324 5.12 -0.82 -32.01
CA ARG A 324 3.86 -1.36 -32.51
C ARG A 324 2.93 -1.76 -31.38
N GLU A 325 1.65 -1.40 -31.50
CA GLU A 325 0.61 -1.74 -30.51
C GLU A 325 0.93 -1.24 -29.07
N ALA A 326 1.88 -0.30 -28.91
CA ALA A 326 2.19 0.28 -27.60
C ALA A 326 1.15 1.31 -27.18
N ASP A 327 0.92 1.47 -25.88
CA ASP A 327 0.03 2.48 -25.31
C ASP A 327 0.84 3.65 -24.74
N LEU A 328 0.92 4.74 -25.50
CA LEU A 328 1.55 6.01 -25.13
C LEU A 328 0.51 7.07 -24.72
N SER A 329 -0.68 6.67 -24.27
CA SER A 329 -1.74 7.63 -23.92
C SER A 329 -1.27 8.62 -22.84
N GLY A 330 -1.42 9.91 -23.12
CA GLY A 330 -0.97 11.00 -22.24
C GLY A 330 0.54 11.12 -22.04
N ALA A 331 1.37 10.42 -22.83
CA ALA A 331 2.83 10.51 -22.73
C ALA A 331 3.37 11.88 -23.18
N GLU A 332 4.50 12.31 -22.60
CA GLU A 332 5.19 13.55 -22.95
C GLU A 332 6.41 13.28 -23.85
N LEU A 333 6.26 13.43 -25.15
CA LEU A 333 7.25 13.18 -26.22
C LEU A 333 7.78 14.48 -26.85
N ASN A 334 7.72 15.62 -26.16
CA ASN A 334 8.16 16.89 -26.73
C ASN A 334 9.64 16.81 -27.15
N GLN A 335 9.96 17.25 -28.37
CA GLN A 335 11.30 17.20 -28.96
C GLN A 335 11.94 15.79 -29.00
N ALA A 336 11.13 14.73 -28.87
CA ALA A 336 11.64 13.36 -29.04
C ALA A 336 11.96 13.08 -30.52
N ASP A 337 12.99 12.29 -30.77
CA ASP A 337 13.33 11.82 -32.12
C ASP A 337 12.76 10.41 -32.33
N LEU A 338 11.63 10.34 -33.01
CA LEU A 338 10.92 9.13 -33.43
C LEU A 338 11.14 8.85 -34.92
N SER A 339 12.21 9.38 -35.53
CA SER A 339 12.45 9.21 -36.96
C SER A 339 12.61 7.72 -37.32
N ALA A 340 11.96 7.31 -38.40
CA ALA A 340 11.85 5.91 -38.85
C ALA A 340 11.30 4.91 -37.81
N ALA A 341 10.70 5.38 -36.70
CA ALA A 341 10.09 4.50 -35.71
C ALA A 341 8.84 3.81 -36.26
N ASN A 342 8.56 2.60 -35.79
CA ASN A 342 7.35 1.87 -36.12
C ASN A 342 6.33 1.98 -34.99
N LEU A 343 5.33 2.84 -35.17
CA LEU A 343 4.21 3.12 -34.28
C LEU A 343 2.90 2.53 -34.82
N SER A 344 2.94 1.52 -35.70
CA SER A 344 1.71 0.97 -36.28
C SER A 344 0.77 0.44 -35.19
N ALA A 345 -0.49 0.84 -35.23
CA ALA A 345 -1.52 0.53 -34.24
C ALA A 345 -1.19 0.97 -32.79
N ALA A 346 -0.23 1.88 -32.60
CA ALA A 346 0.05 2.45 -31.29
C ALA A 346 -1.06 3.42 -30.85
N VAL A 347 -1.29 3.53 -29.55
CA VAL A 347 -2.25 4.46 -28.96
C VAL A 347 -1.49 5.66 -28.40
N LEU A 348 -1.64 6.82 -29.00
CA LEU A 348 -1.04 8.10 -28.58
C LEU A 348 -2.12 9.12 -28.18
N SER A 349 -3.27 8.66 -27.70
CA SER A 349 -4.38 9.54 -27.33
C SER A 349 -3.93 10.54 -26.26
N GLU A 350 -4.21 11.83 -26.48
CA GLU A 350 -3.84 12.92 -25.56
C GLU A 350 -2.32 13.05 -25.31
N ALA A 351 -1.47 12.39 -26.10
CA ALA A 351 -0.01 12.51 -25.98
C ALA A 351 0.49 13.87 -26.47
N ARG A 352 1.63 14.32 -25.95
CA ARG A 352 2.26 15.60 -26.30
C ARG A 352 3.53 15.37 -27.09
N LEU A 353 3.52 15.68 -28.39
CA LEU A 353 4.61 15.50 -29.35
C LEU A 353 5.07 16.85 -29.92
N ILE A 354 5.10 17.91 -29.11
CA ILE A 354 5.47 19.25 -29.57
C ILE A 354 6.91 19.23 -30.09
N GLN A 355 7.13 19.68 -31.33
CA GLN A 355 8.44 19.68 -31.99
C GLN A 355 9.11 18.29 -32.08
N ALA A 356 8.35 17.19 -31.98
CA ALA A 356 8.88 15.85 -32.16
C ALA A 356 9.23 15.58 -33.64
N ASP A 357 10.28 14.79 -33.88
CA ASP A 357 10.63 14.32 -35.22
C ASP A 357 10.04 12.93 -35.46
N LEU A 358 9.02 12.85 -36.30
CA LEU A 358 8.35 11.62 -36.75
C LEU A 358 8.66 11.35 -38.25
N SER A 359 9.73 11.93 -38.79
CA SER A 359 10.07 11.78 -40.20
C SER A 359 10.25 10.30 -40.55
N MET A 360 9.64 9.84 -41.64
CA MET A 360 9.64 8.44 -42.10
C MET A 360 9.05 7.42 -41.09
N ALA A 361 8.37 7.87 -40.04
CA ALA A 361 7.75 6.96 -39.08
C ALA A 361 6.54 6.23 -39.70
N ASN A 362 6.33 4.98 -39.29
CA ASN A 362 5.12 4.24 -39.62
C ASN A 362 4.09 4.45 -38.51
N LEU A 363 3.03 5.19 -38.79
CA LEU A 363 1.90 5.49 -37.92
C LEU A 363 0.61 4.82 -38.43
N THR A 364 0.72 3.77 -39.24
CA THR A 364 -0.45 3.09 -39.82
C THR A 364 -1.39 2.62 -38.72
N GLN A 365 -2.68 2.95 -38.84
CA GLN A 365 -3.73 2.63 -37.84
C GLN A 365 -3.44 3.15 -36.41
N ALA A 366 -2.51 4.09 -36.23
CA ALA A 366 -2.24 4.67 -34.92
C ALA A 366 -3.40 5.56 -34.45
N VAL A 367 -3.61 5.64 -33.14
CA VAL A 367 -4.66 6.45 -32.52
C VAL A 367 -4.04 7.68 -31.87
N LEU A 368 -4.08 8.82 -32.54
CA LEU A 368 -3.58 10.12 -32.08
C LEU A 368 -4.71 11.09 -31.69
N SER A 369 -5.87 10.57 -31.29
CA SER A 369 -7.01 11.40 -30.92
C SER A 369 -6.65 12.39 -29.82
N ARG A 370 -6.92 13.68 -30.05
CA ARG A 370 -6.62 14.80 -29.13
C ARG A 370 -5.14 14.92 -28.74
N ALA A 371 -4.22 14.32 -29.51
CA ALA A 371 -2.79 14.50 -29.31
C ALA A 371 -2.35 15.92 -29.72
N ILE A 372 -1.27 16.41 -29.11
CA ILE A 372 -0.69 17.73 -29.39
C ILE A 372 0.61 17.55 -30.17
N LEU A 373 0.60 17.88 -31.45
CA LEU A 373 1.69 17.72 -32.41
C LEU A 373 2.15 19.07 -32.99
N THR A 374 2.03 20.15 -32.22
CA THR A 374 2.45 21.49 -32.64
C THR A 374 3.91 21.48 -33.10
N ASP A 375 4.17 22.02 -34.30
CA ASP A 375 5.48 22.05 -34.96
C ASP A 375 6.17 20.68 -35.11
N ALA A 376 5.42 19.57 -35.06
CA ALA A 376 5.99 18.24 -35.26
C ALA A 376 6.39 18.02 -36.74
N ARG A 377 7.46 17.25 -36.97
CA ARG A 377 7.93 16.88 -38.31
C ARG A 377 7.38 15.51 -38.68
N LEU A 378 6.45 15.44 -39.62
CA LEU A 378 5.83 14.22 -40.14
C LEU A 378 6.28 13.93 -41.59
N CYS A 379 7.43 14.47 -42.00
CA CYS A 379 7.92 14.34 -43.37
C CYS A 379 8.05 12.86 -43.77
N GLN A 380 7.41 12.46 -44.88
CA GLN A 380 7.42 11.07 -45.36
C GLN A 380 6.88 10.03 -44.38
N ALA A 381 6.16 10.43 -43.33
CA ALA A 381 5.52 9.49 -42.42
C ALA A 381 4.32 8.79 -43.10
N ASP A 382 4.06 7.54 -42.72
CA ASP A 382 2.90 6.78 -43.18
C ASP A 382 1.80 6.81 -42.11
N LEU A 383 0.77 7.64 -42.32
CA LEU A 383 -0.40 7.76 -41.45
C LEU A 383 -1.62 7.00 -42.00
N THR A 384 -1.43 5.98 -42.83
CA THR A 384 -2.55 5.25 -43.45
C THR A 384 -3.53 4.72 -42.38
N GLY A 385 -4.78 5.19 -42.43
CA GLY A 385 -5.83 4.83 -41.48
C GLY A 385 -5.62 5.31 -40.04
N ALA A 386 -4.72 6.25 -39.79
CA ALA A 386 -4.52 6.81 -38.45
C ALA A 386 -5.72 7.67 -38.03
N SER A 387 -6.05 7.67 -36.74
CA SER A 387 -7.08 8.54 -36.15
C SER A 387 -6.42 9.76 -35.52
N LEU A 388 -6.62 10.94 -36.10
CA LEU A 388 -6.14 12.24 -35.60
C LEU A 388 -7.30 13.13 -35.15
N ASN A 389 -8.45 12.54 -34.79
CA ASN A 389 -9.63 13.29 -34.38
C ASN A 389 -9.31 14.28 -33.24
N GLY A 390 -9.60 15.56 -33.46
CA GLY A 390 -9.36 16.63 -32.48
C GLY A 390 -7.89 16.88 -32.15
N ALA A 391 -6.94 16.36 -32.95
CA ALA A 391 -5.52 16.58 -32.73
C ALA A 391 -5.12 18.04 -33.03
N VAL A 392 -4.14 18.54 -32.28
CA VAL A 392 -3.55 19.88 -32.50
C VAL A 392 -2.30 19.73 -33.35
N LEU A 393 -2.38 20.09 -34.63
CA LEU A 393 -1.35 19.92 -35.65
C LEU A 393 -0.80 21.27 -36.16
N THR A 394 -0.97 22.34 -35.37
CA THR A 394 -0.53 23.68 -35.72
C THR A 394 0.95 23.70 -36.12
N GLY A 395 1.28 24.21 -37.31
CA GLY A 395 2.67 24.30 -37.79
C GLY A 395 3.34 22.97 -38.16
N ALA A 396 2.65 21.83 -38.09
CA ALA A 396 3.24 20.53 -38.39
C ALA A 396 3.64 20.39 -39.88
N ASP A 397 4.74 19.68 -40.16
CA ASP A 397 5.23 19.46 -41.52
C ASP A 397 4.84 18.08 -42.04
N PHE A 398 3.87 18.01 -42.95
CA PHE A 398 3.43 16.77 -43.60
C PHE A 398 4.11 16.51 -44.95
N THR A 399 5.21 17.19 -45.29
CA THR A 399 5.82 17.07 -46.63
C THR A 399 6.11 15.61 -47.01
N GLY A 400 5.40 15.10 -48.02
CA GLY A 400 5.55 13.72 -48.51
C GLY A 400 4.92 12.64 -47.63
N ALA A 401 4.17 13.00 -46.58
CA ALA A 401 3.44 12.06 -45.75
C ALA A 401 2.27 11.41 -46.51
N ILE A 402 1.99 10.15 -46.18
CA ILE A 402 0.84 9.37 -46.70
C ILE A 402 -0.31 9.49 -45.70
N LEU A 403 -1.48 9.93 -46.16
CA LEU A 403 -2.66 10.18 -45.32
C LEU A 403 -3.87 9.35 -45.75
N ALA A 404 -3.65 8.29 -46.55
CA ALA A 404 -4.71 7.44 -47.08
C ALA A 404 -5.61 6.90 -45.96
N GLY A 405 -6.88 7.32 -45.95
CA GLY A 405 -7.86 6.90 -44.95
C GLY A 405 -7.64 7.47 -43.54
N ALA A 406 -6.75 8.44 -43.35
CA ALA A 406 -6.55 9.08 -42.05
C ALA A 406 -7.77 9.94 -41.65
N ASP A 407 -8.19 9.88 -40.40
CA ASP A 407 -9.30 10.70 -39.88
C ASP A 407 -8.75 11.98 -39.22
N LEU A 408 -8.95 13.13 -39.85
CA LEU A 408 -8.55 14.45 -39.39
C LEU A 408 -9.73 15.28 -38.87
N LYS A 409 -10.86 14.63 -38.54
CA LYS A 409 -12.04 15.33 -38.03
C LYS A 409 -11.72 16.21 -36.83
N ASP A 410 -12.21 17.45 -36.86
CA ASP A 410 -12.02 18.47 -35.80
C ASP A 410 -10.54 18.79 -35.47
N ALA A 411 -9.58 18.39 -36.32
CA ALA A 411 -8.16 18.64 -36.09
C ALA A 411 -7.78 20.11 -36.40
N ASP A 412 -6.84 20.67 -35.63
CA ASP A 412 -6.30 22.00 -35.91
C ASP A 412 -5.04 21.91 -36.77
N LEU A 413 -5.16 22.18 -38.06
CA LEU A 413 -4.08 22.19 -39.06
C LEU A 413 -3.56 23.60 -39.35
N THR A 414 -3.86 24.59 -38.50
CA THR A 414 -3.46 25.99 -38.74
C THR A 414 -1.95 26.11 -38.97
N GLY A 415 -1.55 26.67 -40.11
CA GLY A 415 -0.12 26.85 -40.45
C GLY A 415 0.65 25.55 -40.75
N ALA A 416 -0.02 24.39 -40.79
CA ALA A 416 0.62 23.13 -41.17
C ALA A 416 1.02 23.14 -42.65
N ARG A 417 2.14 22.49 -42.98
CA ARG A 417 2.56 22.24 -44.38
C ARG A 417 1.85 21.01 -44.89
N PHE A 418 0.67 21.23 -45.46
CA PHE A 418 -0.30 20.21 -45.85
C PHE A 418 -0.82 20.51 -47.27
N SER A 419 -0.90 19.50 -48.15
CA SER A 419 -1.29 19.67 -49.56
C SER A 419 -2.75 19.27 -49.85
N GLN A 420 -3.29 19.70 -50.99
CA GLN A 420 -4.63 19.30 -51.45
C GLN A 420 -4.74 17.79 -51.71
N ASP A 421 -3.72 17.19 -52.33
CA ASP A 421 -3.68 15.74 -52.56
C ASP A 421 -3.74 14.96 -51.24
N GLN A 422 -3.12 15.48 -50.18
CA GLN A 422 -3.16 14.90 -48.84
C GLN A 422 -4.54 15.03 -48.20
N ALA A 423 -5.25 16.15 -48.42
CA ALA A 423 -6.63 16.30 -47.99
C ALA A 423 -7.57 15.30 -48.68
N GLN A 424 -7.38 15.04 -49.98
CA GLN A 424 -8.17 14.06 -50.72
C GLN A 424 -7.89 12.61 -50.31
N GLN A 425 -6.68 12.32 -49.83
CA GLN A 425 -6.32 11.00 -49.30
C GLN A 425 -6.99 10.71 -47.95
N ALA A 426 -7.24 11.74 -47.14
CA ALA A 426 -7.83 11.59 -45.82
C ALA A 426 -9.25 11.02 -45.89
N ALA A 427 -9.64 10.21 -44.91
CA ALA A 427 -11.00 9.70 -44.79
C ALA A 427 -12.00 10.80 -44.41
N SER A 428 -11.56 11.77 -43.60
CA SER A 428 -12.38 12.90 -43.17
C SER A 428 -11.49 14.08 -42.78
N ILE A 429 -11.91 15.28 -43.17
CA ILE A 429 -11.38 16.58 -42.72
C ILE A 429 -12.51 17.45 -42.14
N GLU A 430 -13.66 16.86 -41.82
CA GLU A 430 -14.83 17.56 -41.32
C GLU A 430 -14.49 18.33 -40.04
N GLY A 431 -14.82 19.63 -39.98
CA GLY A 431 -14.56 20.45 -38.80
C GLY A 431 -13.09 20.81 -38.56
N ALA A 432 -12.16 20.36 -39.43
CA ALA A 432 -10.75 20.68 -39.29
C ALA A 432 -10.47 22.17 -39.57
N ALA A 433 -9.62 22.80 -38.76
CA ALA A 433 -9.13 24.16 -39.02
C ALA A 433 -7.97 24.11 -40.01
N LEU A 434 -8.23 24.42 -41.28
CA LEU A 434 -7.25 24.30 -42.37
C LEU A 434 -6.27 25.49 -42.44
N PRO A 435 -5.08 25.31 -43.05
CA PRO A 435 -4.13 26.41 -43.30
C PRO A 435 -4.73 27.55 -44.13
N GLU A 436 -4.23 28.77 -43.94
CA GLU A 436 -4.63 29.92 -44.77
C GLU A 436 -4.34 29.65 -46.26
N GLY A 437 -5.31 29.96 -47.13
CA GLY A 437 -5.20 29.74 -48.57
C GLY A 437 -5.63 28.36 -49.06
N PHE A 438 -6.06 27.46 -48.17
CA PHE A 438 -6.72 26.21 -48.57
C PHE A 438 -8.14 26.49 -49.10
N PRO A 439 -8.58 25.88 -50.22
CA PRO A 439 -9.93 26.08 -50.74
C PRO A 439 -10.97 25.62 -49.70
N ALA A 440 -12.05 26.39 -49.56
CA ALA A 440 -13.13 26.07 -48.63
C ALA A 440 -13.75 24.70 -48.95
N GLY A 441 -14.16 23.97 -47.90
CA GLY A 441 -14.55 22.56 -47.93
C GLY A 441 -15.59 22.13 -48.97
N ASP A 442 -16.38 23.04 -49.52
CA ASP A 442 -17.36 22.77 -50.58
C ASP A 442 -16.72 22.38 -51.94
N GLN A 443 -15.39 22.43 -52.08
CA GLN A 443 -14.67 22.06 -53.32
C GLN A 443 -13.93 20.71 -53.25
N ILE A 444 -14.04 19.96 -52.15
CA ILE A 444 -13.24 18.75 -51.90
C ILE A 444 -14.10 17.46 -51.89
N GLU A 445 -15.41 17.53 -52.15
CA GLU A 445 -16.30 16.35 -52.24
C GLU A 445 -16.03 15.42 -53.44
#